data_AF-A0A949PPH8-F1
#
_entry.id   AF-A0A949PPH8-F1
#
_cell.length_a   1.000
_cell.length_b   1.000
_cell.length_c   1.000
_cell.angle_alpha   90.00
_cell.angle_beta   90.00
_cell.angle_gamma   90.00
#
_symmetry.space_group_name_H-M   'P 1'
#
loop_
_entity.id
_entity.type
_entity.pdbx_description
1 polymer ?
#
loop_
_entity_poly.entity_id
_entity_poly.type
_entity_poly.pdbx_seq_one_letter_code
_entity_poly.pdbx_strand_id
1 'polypeptide(L)' 'MNGPKQESNYPDRNIDCQEEMAAKLVDALDEAEAAGWGRLEAAAAMAEAAIGIHLGERGIDPNE' A
#
# COMPACT_ATOMS: atom_id res chain seq x y z
N MET A 1 -17.00 6.10 2.65
CA MET A 1 -16.27 7.37 2.53
C MET A 1 -14.83 6.97 2.38
N ASN A 2 -14.20 7.23 1.22
CA ASN A 2 -12.80 6.88 1.00
C ASN A 2 -12.02 8.19 0.93
N GLY A 3 -10.98 8.35 1.76
CA GLY A 3 -10.26 9.59 1.95
C GLY A 3 -10.17 10.08 3.40
N PRO A 4 -9.39 11.15 3.65
CA PRO A 4 -9.13 11.66 5.00
C PRO A 4 -10.41 11.99 5.77
N LYS A 5 -10.49 11.62 7.05
CA LYS A 5 -11.66 11.93 7.90
C LYS A 5 -11.88 13.44 8.08
N GLN A 6 -10.82 14.24 7.90
CA GLN A 6 -10.84 15.70 7.96
C GLN A 6 -9.90 16.28 6.89
N GLU A 7 -10.23 17.43 6.32
CA GLU A 7 -9.44 18.09 5.27
C GLU A 7 -8.06 18.57 5.76
N SER A 8 -7.97 18.98 7.03
CA SER A 8 -6.75 19.52 7.65
C SER A 8 -5.76 18.43 8.06
N ASN A 9 -4.56 18.85 8.48
CA ASN A 9 -3.61 17.94 9.13
C ASN A 9 -4.11 17.66 10.56
N TYR A 10 -4.49 16.42 10.86
CA TYR A 10 -4.88 15.97 12.18
C TYR A 10 -3.96 14.83 12.64
N PRO A 11 -3.79 14.62 13.96
CA PRO A 11 -2.74 13.73 14.50
C PRO A 11 -2.74 12.32 13.91
N ASP A 12 -3.93 11.75 13.67
CA ASP A 12 -4.08 10.35 13.22
C ASP A 12 -4.23 10.21 11.70
N ARG A 13 -4.01 11.28 10.91
CA ARG A 13 -4.24 11.25 9.46
C ARG A 13 -3.40 10.20 8.74
N ASN A 14 -2.18 9.98 9.21
CA ASN A 14 -1.30 8.93 8.73
C ASN A 14 -1.80 7.53 9.11
N ILE A 15 -2.31 7.34 10.33
CA ILE A 15 -2.86 6.07 10.80
C ILE A 15 -4.12 5.72 10.01
N ASP A 16 -5.03 6.68 9.84
CA ASP A 16 -6.24 6.48 9.03
C ASP A 16 -5.92 6.08 7.58
N CYS A 17 -4.90 6.72 6.99
CA CYS A 17 -4.42 6.37 5.66
C CYS A 17 -3.86 4.94 5.63
N GLN A 18 -3.07 4.56 6.64
CA GLN A 18 -2.52 3.20 6.74
C GLN A 18 -3.62 2.16 6.93
N GLU A 19 -4.63 2.42 7.76
CA GLU A 19 -5.75 1.51 7.98
C GLU A 19 -6.58 1.31 6.70
N GLU A 20 -6.88 2.38 5.97
CA GLU A 20 -7.59 2.29 4.69
C GLU A 20 -6.79 1.50 3.66
N MET A 21 -5.48 1.75 3.57
CA MET A 21 -4.61 1.02 2.65
C MET A 21 -4.44 -0.45 3.07
N ALA A 22 -4.31 -0.75 4.36
CA ALA A 22 -4.14 -2.10 4.86
C ALA A 22 -5.30 -3.01 4.43
N ALA A 23 -6.55 -2.53 4.50
CA ALA A 23 -7.71 -3.30 4.04
C ALA A 23 -7.59 -3.68 2.55
N LYS A 24 -7.25 -2.71 1.69
CA LYS A 24 -7.07 -2.95 0.24
C LYS A 24 -5.90 -3.88 -0.07
N LEU A 25 -4.82 -3.78 0.71
CA LEU A 25 -3.65 -4.65 0.55
C LEU A 25 -3.96 -6.09 0.98
N VAL A 26 -4.80 -6.29 2.01
CA VAL A 26 -5.30 -7.63 2.38
C VAL A 26 -6.13 -8.23 1.25
N ASP A 27 -7.04 -7.47 0.66
CA ASP A 27 -7.85 -7.95 -0.49
C ASP A 27 -6.94 -8.36 -1.66
N ALA A 28 -5.91 -7.56 -1.97
CA ALA A 28 -4.94 -7.88 -3.01
C ALA A 28 -4.09 -9.14 -2.68
N LEU A 29 -3.80 -9.40 -1.40
CA LEU A 29 -3.14 -10.64 -0.99
C LEU A 29 -4.05 -11.86 -1.17
N ASP A 30 -5.33 -11.72 -0.87
CA ASP A 30 -6.32 -12.78 -1.05
C ASP A 30 -6.50 -13.11 -2.55
N GLU A 31 -6.50 -12.10 -3.41
CA GLU A 31 -6.50 -12.27 -4.87
C GLU A 31 -5.23 -12.98 -5.37
N ALA A 32 -4.06 -12.62 -4.87
CA ALA A 32 -2.80 -13.27 -5.24
C ALA A 32 -2.75 -14.74 -4.79
N GLU A 33 -3.20 -15.03 -3.57
CA GLU A 33 -3.30 -16.40 -3.06
C GLU A 33 -4.32 -17.23 -3.86
N ALA A 34 -5.47 -16.65 -4.23
CA ALA A 34 -6.45 -17.29 -5.11
C ALA A 34 -5.89 -17.57 -6.52
N ALA A 35 -4.93 -16.77 -7.00
CA ALA A 35 -4.20 -17.00 -8.24
C ALA A 35 -3.06 -18.04 -8.11
N GLY A 36 -2.83 -18.60 -6.91
CA GLY A 36 -1.86 -19.67 -6.66
C GLY A 36 -0.51 -19.20 -6.12
N TRP A 37 -0.36 -17.92 -5.77
CA TRP A 37 0.86 -17.40 -5.16
C TRP A 37 0.97 -17.81 -3.69
N GLY A 38 2.20 -17.98 -3.20
CA GLY A 38 2.43 -18.09 -1.76
C GLY A 38 2.12 -16.76 -1.08
N ARG A 39 1.33 -16.75 0.01
CA ARG A 39 0.92 -15.50 0.67
C ARG A 39 2.10 -14.62 1.13
N LEU A 40 3.19 -15.24 1.62
CA LEU A 40 4.41 -14.53 2.00
C LEU A 40 5.18 -13.97 0.80
N GLU A 41 5.17 -14.69 -0.32
CA GLU A 41 5.79 -14.24 -1.58
C GLU A 41 5.02 -13.05 -2.16
N ALA A 42 3.68 -13.15 -2.20
CA ALA A 42 2.82 -12.05 -2.61
C ALA A 42 3.00 -10.81 -1.73
N ALA A 43 3.10 -10.99 -0.41
CA ALA A 43 3.36 -9.89 0.53
C ALA A 43 4.73 -9.23 0.30
N ALA A 44 5.78 -10.01 0.04
CA ALA A 44 7.10 -9.48 -0.30
C ALA A 44 7.06 -8.67 -1.61
N ALA A 45 6.48 -9.23 -2.67
CA ALA A 45 6.34 -8.54 -3.95
C ALA A 45 5.52 -7.24 -3.84
N MET A 46 4.46 -7.25 -3.04
CA MET A 46 3.63 -6.09 -2.76
C MET A 46 4.40 -4.98 -2.03
N ALA A 47 5.25 -5.32 -1.07
CA ALA A 47 6.10 -4.35 -0.36
C ALA A 47 7.11 -3.68 -1.31
N GLU A 48 7.79 -4.46 -2.16
CA GLU A 48 8.72 -3.94 -3.17
C GLU A 48 8.01 -3.03 -4.18
N ALA A 49 6.82 -3.44 -4.65
CA ALA A 49 6.02 -2.62 -5.55
C ALA A 49 5.58 -1.30 -4.90
N ALA A 50 5.16 -1.32 -3.64
CA ALA A 50 4.77 -0.11 -2.90
C ALA A 50 5.95 0.88 -2.75
N ILE A 51 7.16 0.36 -2.49
CA ILE A 51 8.39 1.17 -2.45
C ILE A 51 8.67 1.79 -3.82
N GLY A 52 8.63 0.98 -4.90
CA GLY A 52 8.86 1.46 -6.26
C GLY A 52 7.87 2.56 -6.69
N ILE A 53 6.58 2.39 -6.37
CA ILE A 53 5.54 3.41 -6.62
C ILE A 53 5.84 4.67 -5.82
N HIS A 54 6.17 4.56 -4.53
CA HIS A 54 6.49 5.72 -3.69
C HIS A 54 7.68 6.52 -4.23
N LEU A 55 8.72 5.86 -4.72
CA LEU A 55 9.88 6.51 -5.34
C LEU A 55 9.51 7.20 -6.66
N GLY A 56 8.73 6.51 -7.51
CA GLY A 56 8.25 7.06 -8.79
C GLY A 56 7.40 8.33 -8.61
N GLU A 57 6.48 8.35 -7.65
CA GLU A 57 5.66 9.53 -7.30
C GLU A 57 6.51 10.71 -6.80
N ARG A 58 7.71 10.44 -6.29
CA ARG A 58 8.68 11.45 -5.86
C ARG A 58 9.67 11.86 -6.96
N GLY A 59 9.58 11.26 -8.14
CA GLY A 59 10.50 11.47 -9.24
C GLY A 59 11.92 10.97 -8.95
N ILE A 60 12.07 9.99 -8.07
CA ILE A 60 13.36 9.36 -7.75
C ILE A 60 13.49 8.12 -8.62
N ASP A 61 14.56 8.02 -9.44
CA ASP A 61 14.85 6.78 -10.15
C ASP A 61 15.25 5.71 -9.13
N PRO A 62 14.62 4.52 -9.13
CA PRO A 62 14.98 3.45 -8.20
C PRO A 62 16.41 2.90 -8.41
N ASN A 63 17.13 3.32 -9.46
CA ASN A 63 18.50 2.94 -9.80
C ASN A 63 19.51 4.11 -9.73
N GLU A 64 19.11 5.32 -9.31
CA GLU A 64 20.04 6.44 -9.07
C GLU A 64 20.78 6.36 -7.73
#